data_AF-A0A2V5SUA3-F1
#
_entry.id   AF-A0A2V5SUA3-F1
#
_cell.length_a   1.000
_cell.length_b   1.000
_cell.length_c   1.000
_cell.angle_alpha   90.00
_cell.angle_beta   90.00
_cell.angle_gamma   90.00
#
_symmetry.space_group_name_H-M   'P 1'
#
loop_
_entity.id
_entity.type
_entity.pdbx_description
1 polymer ?
#
loop_
_entity_poly.entity_id
_entity_poly.type
_entity_poly.pdbx_seq_one_letter_code
_entity_poly.pdbx_strand_id
1 'polypeptide(L)'
;MANFRRVRTRTESRTLPTLRNQRSQPIHSSLISVAFLISDGAVIIDFCGPWEVFRDVNIPSRQNSPFLLYTVAETTAPIRAGGGMKIVPDYTLANAPAPKVVVIPAQSEPSPSVLEWIRKSTKNT
;
A
#
# COMPACT_ATOMS: atom_id res chain seq x y z
N MET A 1 -5.55 62.56 38.19
CA MET A 1 -6.28 61.44 37.56
C MET A 1 -5.73 61.29 36.14
N ALA A 2 -5.02 60.21 35.84
CA ALA A 2 -4.20 60.07 34.63
C ALA A 2 -4.98 59.44 33.45
N ASN A 3 -4.82 60.03 32.26
CA ASN A 3 -5.36 59.54 30.99
C ASN A 3 -4.52 58.38 30.44
N PHE A 4 -5.14 57.22 30.23
CA PHE A 4 -4.47 56.06 29.61
C PHE A 4 -4.77 56.01 28.10
N ARG A 5 -3.74 56.28 27.27
CA ARG A 5 -3.78 56.04 25.82
C ARG A 5 -3.66 54.54 25.56
N ARG A 6 -4.60 53.99 24.79
CA ARG A 6 -4.59 52.58 24.34
C ARG A 6 -3.49 52.37 23.29
N VAL A 7 -2.45 51.62 23.65
CA VAL A 7 -1.41 51.14 22.72
C VAL A 7 -2.03 50.09 21.79
N ARG A 8 -1.93 50.28 20.46
CA ARG A 8 -2.26 49.24 19.48
C ARG A 8 -1.04 48.31 19.37
N THR A 9 -1.16 47.07 19.83
CA THR A 9 -0.21 46.00 19.51
C THR A 9 -0.62 45.34 18.19
N ARG A 10 0.28 45.41 17.21
CA ARG A 10 0.18 44.71 15.92
C ARG A 10 0.52 43.24 16.17
N THR A 11 -0.48 42.36 16.24
CA THR A 11 -0.25 40.92 16.23
C THR A 11 0.10 40.52 14.81
N GLU A 12 1.40 40.32 14.52
CA GLU A 12 1.83 39.67 13.29
C GLU A 12 1.51 38.18 13.39
N SER A 13 0.48 37.77 12.65
CA SER A 13 0.08 36.38 12.45
C SER A 13 1.16 35.65 11.66
N ARG A 14 2.10 34.99 12.34
CA ARG A 14 3.01 34.04 11.69
C ARG A 14 2.19 32.82 11.25
N THR A 15 1.78 32.80 9.98
CA THR A 15 1.09 31.66 9.37
C THR A 15 2.02 30.45 9.36
N LEU A 16 1.66 29.41 10.11
CA LEU A 16 2.25 28.08 9.92
C LEU A 16 1.98 27.63 8.47
N PRO A 17 2.96 27.06 7.75
CA PRO A 17 2.70 26.54 6.43
C PRO A 17 1.64 25.45 6.55
N THR A 18 0.48 25.70 5.94
CA THR A 18 -0.58 24.72 5.82
C THR A 18 0.00 23.51 5.11
N LEU A 19 0.19 22.39 5.81
CA LEU A 19 0.42 21.10 5.15
C LEU A 19 -0.80 20.89 4.27
N ARG A 20 -0.63 21.11 2.96
CA ARG A 20 -1.65 20.90 1.96
C ARG A 20 -2.00 19.43 2.07
N ASN A 21 -3.15 19.17 2.70
CA ASN A 21 -3.70 17.84 2.86
C ASN A 21 -3.98 17.35 1.43
N GLN A 22 -3.01 16.66 0.82
CA GLN A 22 -3.21 15.93 -0.41
C GLN A 22 -4.07 14.71 -0.06
N ARG A 23 -5.32 14.97 0.31
CA ARG A 23 -6.35 13.94 0.23
C ARG A 23 -6.46 13.65 -1.26
N SER A 24 -5.84 12.56 -1.68
CA SER A 24 -6.09 11.95 -2.98
C SER A 24 -7.59 11.96 -3.20
N GLN A 25 -8.03 12.49 -4.34
CA GLN A 25 -9.44 12.43 -4.72
C GLN A 25 -9.91 10.98 -4.55
N PRO A 26 -11.12 10.73 -4.01
CA PRO A 26 -11.61 9.36 -3.89
C PRO A 26 -11.51 8.71 -5.27
N ILE A 27 -10.86 7.55 -5.34
CA ILE A 27 -10.59 6.83 -6.59
C ILE A 27 -11.95 6.38 -7.13
N HIS A 28 -12.60 7.25 -7.89
CA HIS A 28 -14.01 7.06 -8.22
C HIS A 28 -14.24 6.07 -9.37
N SER A 29 -13.21 5.65 -10.11
CA SER A 29 -13.42 4.78 -11.28
C SER A 29 -12.42 3.62 -11.53
N SER A 30 -11.23 3.59 -10.94
CA SER A 30 -10.25 2.51 -11.21
C SER A 30 -10.10 1.56 -10.01
N LEU A 31 -10.01 0.25 -10.27
CA LEU A 31 -9.67 -0.75 -9.26
C LEU A 31 -8.31 -0.45 -8.62
N ILE A 32 -8.22 -0.62 -7.30
CA ILE A 32 -6.97 -0.48 -6.56
C ILE A 32 -6.24 -1.82 -6.62
N SER A 33 -5.17 -1.88 -7.40
CA SER A 33 -4.33 -3.06 -7.56
C SER A 33 -3.48 -3.32 -6.32
N VAL A 34 -3.62 -4.50 -5.71
CA VAL A 34 -2.89 -4.93 -4.51
C VAL A 34 -2.02 -6.13 -4.86
N ALA A 35 -0.70 -5.91 -4.89
CA ALA A 35 0.27 -6.97 -5.11
C ALA A 35 0.67 -7.61 -3.78
N PHE A 36 0.60 -8.93 -3.71
CA PHE A 36 1.15 -9.74 -2.62
C PHE A 36 2.48 -10.33 -3.08
N LEU A 37 3.58 -9.76 -2.59
CA LEU A 37 4.92 -10.19 -2.94
C LEU A 37 5.33 -11.38 -2.08
N ILE A 38 5.28 -12.58 -2.66
CA ILE A 38 5.48 -13.86 -1.95
C ILE A 38 6.72 -14.60 -2.47
N SER A 39 7.42 -15.23 -1.54
CA SER A 39 8.61 -16.05 -1.76
C SER A 39 8.56 -17.30 -0.89
N ASP A 40 9.53 -18.20 -1.07
CA ASP A 40 9.72 -19.32 -0.15
C ASP A 40 9.82 -18.84 1.31
N GLY A 41 9.25 -19.64 2.21
CA GLY A 41 9.20 -19.31 3.63
C GLY A 41 8.15 -18.26 4.01
N ALA A 42 7.30 -17.81 3.09
CA ALA A 42 6.22 -16.89 3.41
C ALA A 42 5.35 -17.40 4.58
N VAL A 43 5.20 -16.55 5.60
CA VAL A 43 4.34 -16.79 6.76
C VAL A 43 2.89 -16.61 6.33
N ILE A 44 2.10 -17.69 6.41
CA ILE A 44 0.77 -17.77 5.83
C ILE A 44 -0.15 -16.66 6.35
N ILE A 45 -0.20 -16.47 7.66
CA ILE A 45 -1.15 -15.52 8.27
C ILE A 45 -0.86 -14.07 7.87
N ASP A 46 0.39 -13.73 7.58
CA ASP A 46 0.82 -12.37 7.27
C ASP A 46 0.29 -11.87 5.91
N PHE A 47 0.08 -12.76 4.94
CA PHE A 47 -0.57 -12.40 3.67
C PHE A 47 -2.05 -12.78 3.63
N CYS A 48 -2.47 -13.90 4.25
CA CYS A 48 -3.87 -14.30 4.28
C CYS A 48 -4.76 -13.30 5.02
N GLY A 49 -4.29 -12.72 6.14
CA GLY A 49 -5.05 -11.73 6.89
C GLY A 49 -5.39 -10.50 6.02
N PRO A 50 -4.40 -9.79 5.45
CA PRO A 50 -4.66 -8.69 4.54
C PRO A 50 -5.42 -9.10 3.28
N TRP A 51 -5.19 -10.30 2.75
CA TRP A 51 -5.91 -10.82 1.57
C TRP A 51 -7.43 -10.85 1.80
N GLU A 52 -7.88 -11.49 2.89
CA GLU A 52 -9.32 -11.54 3.20
C GLU A 52 -9.88 -10.14 3.50
N VAL A 53 -9.13 -9.28 4.19
CA VAL A 53 -9.56 -7.89 4.42
C VAL A 53 -9.83 -7.15 3.12
N PHE A 54 -8.93 -7.23 2.12
CA PHE A 54 -9.15 -6.54 0.84
C PHE A 54 -10.21 -7.21 -0.03
N ARG A 55 -10.30 -8.55 0.02
CA ARG A 55 -11.28 -9.33 -0.74
C ARG A 55 -12.71 -9.01 -0.32
N ASP A 56 -12.94 -8.95 0.99
CA ASP A 56 -14.28 -8.88 1.58
C ASP A 56 -14.77 -7.44 1.78
N VAL A 57 -14.05 -6.43 1.28
CA VAL A 57 -14.52 -5.05 1.30
C VAL A 57 -15.79 -4.91 0.47
N ASN A 58 -16.88 -4.57 1.16
CA ASN A 58 -18.15 -4.20 0.55
C ASN A 58 -18.43 -2.70 0.77
N ILE A 59 -18.66 -1.96 -0.33
CA ILE A 59 -19.03 -0.55 -0.29
C ILE A 59 -20.46 -0.44 -0.83
N PRO A 60 -21.46 -0.01 -0.02
CA PRO A 60 -22.86 0.00 -0.45
C PRO A 60 -23.15 0.74 -1.77
N SER A 61 -22.31 1.71 -2.14
CA SER A 61 -22.43 2.49 -3.39
C SER A 61 -21.71 1.88 -4.60
N ARG A 62 -21.11 0.68 -4.47
CA ARG A 62 -20.38 -0.01 -5.56
C ARG A 62 -20.80 -1.48 -5.64
N GLN A 63 -20.95 -2.00 -6.85
CA GLN A 63 -21.35 -3.40 -7.06
C GLN A 63 -20.18 -4.40 -6.95
N ASN A 64 -18.95 -3.97 -7.30
CA ASN A 64 -17.77 -4.82 -7.32
C ASN A 64 -16.78 -4.40 -6.22
N SER A 65 -15.94 -5.34 -5.78
CA SER A 65 -14.82 -5.03 -4.88
C SER A 65 -13.97 -3.90 -5.46
N PRO A 66 -13.57 -2.91 -4.63
CA PRO A 66 -12.70 -1.84 -5.09
C PRO A 66 -11.26 -2.30 -5.31
N PHE A 67 -10.89 -3.53 -4.90
CA PHE A 67 -9.53 -4.04 -4.96
C PHE A 67 -9.40 -5.16 -6.00
N LEU A 68 -8.26 -5.17 -6.70
CA LEU A 68 -7.79 -6.27 -7.54
C LEU A 68 -6.57 -6.89 -6.87
N LEU A 69 -6.72 -8.11 -6.36
CA LEU A 69 -5.64 -8.82 -5.64
C LEU A 69 -4.91 -9.74 -6.60
N TYR A 70 -3.59 -9.80 -6.48
CA TYR A 70 -2.76 -10.76 -7.21
C TYR A 70 -1.46 -11.01 -6.48
N THR A 71 -0.85 -12.16 -6.76
CA THR A 71 0.42 -12.58 -6.21
C THR A 71 1.57 -12.32 -7.19
N VAL A 72 2.72 -11.95 -6.64
CA VAL A 72 3.94 -11.67 -7.39
C VAL A 72 5.09 -12.42 -6.75
N ALA A 73 5.91 -13.09 -7.56
CA ALA A 73 7.13 -13.76 -7.10
C ALA A 73 8.26 -13.65 -8.14
N GLU A 74 9.45 -14.19 -7.88
CA GLU A 74 10.54 -14.24 -8.87
C GLU A 74 10.18 -15.08 -10.10
N THR A 75 9.42 -16.16 -9.90
CA THR A 75 8.96 -17.06 -10.96
C THR A 75 7.51 -17.47 -10.70
N THR A 76 6.84 -18.08 -11.68
CA THR A 76 5.53 -18.71 -11.50
C THR A 76 5.63 -20.17 -11.06
N ALA A 77 6.83 -20.66 -10.72
CA ALA A 77 6.96 -21.96 -10.07
C ALA A 77 6.34 -21.91 -8.66
N PRO A 78 5.75 -23.02 -8.16
CA PRO A 78 5.15 -23.02 -6.84
C PRO A 78 6.18 -22.70 -5.75
N ILE A 79 5.89 -21.71 -4.91
CA ILE A 79 6.63 -21.45 -3.68
C ILE A 79 6.18 -22.39 -2.56
N ARG A 80 6.98 -22.53 -1.52
CA ARG A 80 6.67 -23.24 -0.27
C ARG A 80 6.49 -22.24 0.87
N ALA A 81 5.24 -21.98 1.23
CA ALA A 81 4.89 -21.21 2.41
C ALA A 81 4.99 -22.07 3.69
N GLY A 82 4.76 -21.44 4.85
CA GLY A 82 4.78 -22.10 6.15
C GLY A 82 3.96 -23.40 6.20
N GLY A 83 4.43 -24.40 6.94
CA GLY A 83 3.74 -25.69 7.04
C GLY A 83 3.71 -26.53 5.75
N GLY A 84 4.47 -26.14 4.72
CA GLY A 84 4.59 -26.89 3.47
C GLY A 84 3.51 -26.60 2.43
N MET A 85 2.66 -25.59 2.66
CA MET A 85 1.66 -25.16 1.69
C MET A 85 2.34 -24.66 0.41
N LYS A 86 1.84 -25.10 -0.74
CA LYS A 86 2.33 -24.64 -2.05
C LYS A 86 1.40 -23.60 -2.64
N ILE A 87 1.96 -22.51 -3.14
CA ILE A 87 1.23 -21.41 -3.79
C ILE A 87 1.83 -21.19 -5.16
N VAL A 88 1.00 -21.13 -6.20
CA VAL A 88 1.42 -20.77 -7.56
C VAL A 88 1.20 -19.28 -7.74
N PRO A 89 2.27 -18.48 -7.94
CA PRO A 89 2.14 -17.03 -8.14
C PRO A 89 1.48 -16.69 -9.48
N ASP A 90 0.67 -15.63 -9.50
CA ASP A 90 -0.01 -15.14 -10.71
C ASP A 90 0.98 -14.48 -11.69
N TYR A 91 1.93 -13.72 -11.14
CA TYR A 91 2.90 -12.93 -11.91
C TYR A 91 4.34 -13.12 -11.42
N THR A 92 5.28 -12.93 -12.34
CA THR A 92 6.69 -12.72 -12.02
C THR A 92 6.96 -11.24 -11.74
N LEU A 93 8.11 -10.94 -11.14
CA LEU A 93 8.59 -9.55 -10.97
C LEU A 93 8.62 -8.77 -12.30
N ALA A 94 8.84 -9.45 -13.42
CA ALA A 94 8.97 -8.83 -14.73
C ALA A 94 7.64 -8.48 -15.40
N ASN A 95 6.58 -9.27 -15.14
CA ASN A 95 5.28 -9.11 -15.82
C ASN A 95 4.14 -8.68 -14.89
N ALA A 96 4.39 -8.51 -13.60
CA ALA A 96 3.41 -8.00 -12.66
C ALA A 96 2.89 -6.61 -13.09
N PRO A 97 1.57 -6.40 -13.13
CA PRO A 97 0.99 -5.07 -13.28
C PRO A 97 1.49 -4.13 -12.19
N ALA A 98 1.56 -2.82 -12.47
CA ALA A 98 2.01 -1.83 -11.50
C ALA A 98 1.01 -1.74 -10.33
N PRO A 99 1.42 -2.06 -9.09
CA PRO A 99 0.53 -2.03 -7.93
C PRO A 99 0.25 -0.61 -7.44
N LYS A 100 -0.84 -0.48 -6.67
CA LYS A 100 -1.17 0.67 -5.82
C LYS A 100 -1.00 0.39 -4.34
N VAL A 101 -0.95 -0.88 -3.96
CA VAL A 101 -0.56 -1.34 -2.64
C VAL A 101 0.34 -2.56 -2.82
N VAL A 102 1.41 -2.66 -2.04
CA VAL A 102 2.24 -3.87 -1.95
C VAL A 102 2.16 -4.40 -0.54
N VAL A 103 1.75 -5.66 -0.40
CA VAL A 103 1.77 -6.42 0.85
C VAL A 103 2.97 -7.36 0.82
N ILE A 104 3.84 -7.27 1.83
CA ILE A 104 5.04 -8.09 1.97
C ILE A 104 4.94 -8.82 3.32
N PRO A 105 4.68 -10.14 3.35
CA PRO A 105 4.66 -10.90 4.59
C PRO A 105 6.07 -11.07 5.15
N ALA A 106 6.19 -11.56 6.40
CA ALA A 106 7.45 -12.18 6.80
C ALA A 106 7.72 -13.40 5.91
N GLN A 107 8.96 -13.51 5.43
CA GLN A 107 9.40 -14.54 4.50
C GLN A 107 10.93 -14.66 4.55
N SER A 108 11.50 -15.58 3.76
CA SER A 108 12.95 -15.70 3.65
C SER A 108 13.61 -14.43 3.13
N GLU A 109 14.93 -14.32 3.34
CA GLU A 109 15.74 -13.18 2.90
C GLU A 109 15.49 -12.87 1.42
N PRO A 110 15.14 -11.62 1.07
CA PRO A 110 14.83 -11.26 -0.30
C PRO A 110 16.08 -11.30 -1.18
N SER A 111 15.91 -11.75 -2.42
CA SER A 111 16.97 -11.66 -3.41
C SER A 111 17.21 -10.20 -3.83
N PRO A 112 18.36 -9.89 -4.48
CA PRO A 112 18.58 -8.59 -5.08
C PRO A 112 17.50 -8.18 -6.10
N SER A 113 16.92 -9.14 -6.81
CA SER A 113 15.88 -8.89 -7.82
C SER A 113 14.57 -8.43 -7.16
N VAL A 114 14.21 -9.05 -6.03
CA VAL A 114 13.05 -8.70 -5.21
C VAL A 114 13.22 -7.30 -4.62
N LEU A 115 14.39 -7.01 -4.04
CA LEU A 115 14.69 -5.67 -3.50
C LEU A 115 14.62 -4.59 -4.58
N GLU A 116 15.14 -4.86 -5.78
CA GLU A 116 15.06 -3.92 -6.89
C GLU A 116 13.63 -3.71 -7.37
N TRP A 117 12.83 -4.78 -7.44
CA TRP A 117 11.42 -4.68 -7.76
C TRP A 117 10.64 -3.83 -6.74
N ILE A 118 10.93 -3.98 -5.44
CA ILE A 118 10.35 -3.14 -4.38
C ILE A 118 10.70 -1.67 -4.62
N ARG A 119 11.98 -1.34 -4.85
CA ARG A 119 12.43 0.04 -5.13
C ARG A 119 11.80 0.63 -6.39
N LYS A 120 11.57 -0.18 -7.41
CA LYS A 120 10.89 0.25 -8.65
C LYS A 120 9.41 0.51 -8.39
N SER A 121 8.76 -0.37 -7.62
CA SER A 121 7.32 -0.31 -7.34
C SER A 121 6.93 0.90 -6.50
N THR A 122 7.79 1.33 -5.56
CA THR A 122 7.53 2.48 -4.67
C THR A 122 7.42 3.83 -5.41
N LYS A 123 7.90 3.94 -6.64
CA LYS A 123 7.77 5.17 -7.43
C LYS A 123 6.34 5.41 -7.94
N ASN A 124 5.53 4.35 -8.03
CA ASN A 124 4.23 4.35 -8.69
C ASN A 124 3.07 3.84 -7.81
N THR A 125 3.40 3.39 -6.59
CA THR A 125 2.49 2.88 -5.55
C THR A 125 2.13 4.04 -4.63
#